data_AF-A0A2E0F5H1-F1
#
_entry.id   AF-A0A2E0F5H1-F1
#
_cell.length_a   1.000
_cell.length_b   1.000
_cell.length_c   1.000
_cell.angle_alpha   90.00
_cell.angle_beta   90.00
_cell.angle_gamma   90.00
#
_symmetry.space_group_name_H-M   'P 1'
#
loop_
_entity.id
_entity.type
_entity.pdbx_description
1 polymer ?
#
loop_
_entity_poly.entity_id
_entity_poly.type
_entity_poly.pdbx_seq_one_letter_code
_entity_poly.pdbx_strand_id
1 'polypeptide(L)' 'KFLKKATGKITFSCDQGFDVKKVFDELDKENSTSKILLFSKGIDEDGDIVSEFEFEWSLKRRF' A
#
# COMPACT_ATOMS: atom_id res chain seq x y z
N LYS A 1 2.30 12.05 -0.49
CA LYS A 1 2.90 13.12 -1.32
C LYS A 1 1.99 13.45 -2.51
N PHE A 2 1.62 14.73 -2.66
CA PHE A 2 0.86 15.21 -3.81
C PHE A 2 1.84 15.74 -4.85
N LEU A 3 1.74 15.27 -6.10
CA LEU A 3 2.67 15.63 -7.19
C LEU A 3 2.03 16.63 -8.15
N LYS A 4 0.80 16.36 -8.56
CA LYS A 4 0.08 17.10 -9.60
C LYS A 4 -1.37 17.28 -9.18
N LYS A 5 -2.01 18.35 -9.66
CA LYS A 5 -3.44 18.57 -9.47
C LYS A 5 -4.21 17.51 -10.24
N ALA A 6 -4.88 16.62 -9.52
CA ALA A 6 -5.74 15.62 -10.13
C ALA A 6 -6.96 16.29 -10.78
N THR A 7 -7.20 15.97 -12.05
CA THR A 7 -8.23 16.63 -12.87
C THR A 7 -8.97 15.57 -13.66
N GLY A 8 -10.03 15.02 -13.07
CA GLY A 8 -10.83 13.95 -13.70
C GLY A 8 -10.95 12.73 -12.81
N LYS A 9 -11.00 11.54 -13.41
CA LYS A 9 -11.11 10.27 -12.69
C LYS A 9 -9.72 9.78 -12.28
N ILE A 10 -9.49 9.71 -10.97
CA ILE A 10 -8.25 9.18 -10.41
C ILE A 10 -8.43 7.69 -10.10
N THR A 11 -7.52 6.87 -10.63
CA THR A 11 -7.43 5.45 -10.28
C THR A 11 -6.27 5.25 -9.31
N PHE A 12 -6.57 4.77 -8.11
CA PHE A 12 -5.56 4.37 -7.15
C PHE A 12 -5.22 2.90 -7.35
N SER A 13 -3.94 2.60 -7.59
CA SER A 13 -3.44 1.24 -7.74
C SER A 13 -2.36 0.96 -6.70
N CYS A 14 -2.47 -0.22 -6.07
CA CYS A 14 -1.50 -0.76 -5.12
C CYS A 14 -1.09 -2.16 -5.59
N ASP A 15 0.18 -2.36 -5.92
CA ASP A 15 0.68 -3.65 -6.40
C ASP A 15 1.21 -4.56 -5.28
N GLN A 16 1.41 -4.01 -4.07
CA GLN A 16 1.97 -4.72 -2.92
C GLN A 16 0.98 -5.63 -2.18
N GLY A 17 -0.10 -6.03 -2.84
CA GLY A 17 -1.01 -7.04 -2.29
C GLY A 17 -0.29 -8.38 -2.05
N PHE A 18 0.72 -8.68 -2.87
CA PHE A 18 1.55 -9.88 -2.70
C PHE A 18 2.43 -9.82 -1.45
N ASP A 19 3.11 -8.69 -1.21
CA ASP A 19 3.94 -8.48 -0.02
C ASP A 19 3.13 -8.59 1.27
N VAL A 20 1.92 -8.02 1.31
CA VAL A 20 1.02 -8.15 2.46
C VAL A 20 0.75 -9.61 2.77
N LYS A 21 0.42 -10.39 1.73
CA LYS A 21 0.08 -11.79 1.88
C LYS A 21 1.27 -12.61 2.35
N LYS A 22 2.47 -12.32 1.83
CA LYS A 22 3.72 -12.95 2.24
C LYS A 22 4.04 -12.67 3.70
N VAL A 23 3.97 -11.40 4.12
CA VAL A 23 4.21 -11.02 5.52
C VAL A 23 3.18 -11.63 6.46
N PHE A 24 1.92 -11.77 6.01
CA PHE A 24 0.87 -12.46 6.75
C PHE A 24 1.12 -13.97 6.88
N ASP A 25 1.77 -14.59 5.89
CA ASP A 25 2.19 -15.99 5.93
C ASP A 25 3.41 -16.18 6.86
N GLU A 26 4.36 -15.24 6.82
CA GLU A 26 5.55 -15.20 7.68
C GLU A 26 5.23 -14.88 9.17
N LEU A 27 4.05 -14.33 9.46
CA LEU A 27 3.58 -14.02 10.82
C LEU A 27 3.32 -15.32 11.61
N ASP A 28 4.34 -15.80 12.32
CA ASP A 28 4.23 -16.98 13.19
C ASP A 28 3.98 -16.59 14.67
N LYS A 29 3.77 -17.58 15.56
CA LYS A 29 3.66 -17.35 17.02
C LYS A 29 4.86 -16.62 17.58
N GLU A 30 6.06 -16.93 17.10
CA GLU A 30 7.30 -16.31 17.58
C GLU A 30 7.44 -14.86 17.09
N ASN A 31 7.01 -14.57 15.86
CA ASN A 31 7.00 -13.24 15.25
C ASN A 31 5.56 -12.74 15.06
N SER A 32 4.87 -12.54 16.18
CA SER A 32 3.43 -12.18 16.20
C SER A 32 3.11 -10.78 15.65
N THR A 33 4.13 -9.95 15.39
CA THR A 33 3.96 -8.58 14.91
C THR A 33 4.92 -8.30 13.76
N SER A 34 4.37 -7.82 12.64
CA SER A 34 5.12 -7.44 11.45
C SER A 34 4.66 -6.08 10.97
N LYS A 35 5.60 -5.28 10.45
CA LYS A 35 5.29 -3.98 9.85
C LYS A 35 5.44 -4.08 8.33
N ILE A 36 4.47 -3.55 7.61
CA ILE A 36 4.50 -3.45 6.15
C ILE A 36 4.35 -2.00 5.72
N LEU A 37 5.05 -1.64 4.66
CA LEU A 37 4.96 -0.34 4.01
C LEU A 37 4.18 -0.52 2.71
N LEU A 38 3.02 0.12 2.63
CA LEU A 38 2.17 0.11 1.44
C LEU A 38 2.30 1.43 0.71
N PHE A 39 2.47 1.34 -0.60
CA PHE A 39 2.64 2.42 -1.54
C PHE A 39 1.45 2.39 -2.49
N SER A 40 0.64 3.44 -2.46
CA SER A 40 -0.46 3.64 -3.39
C SER A 40 -0.12 4.76 -4.35
N LYS A 41 -0.30 4.52 -5.64
CA LYS A 41 -0.11 5.53 -6.68
C LYS A 41 -1.48 5.91 -7.25
N GLY A 42 -1.79 7.20 -7.20
CA GLY A 42 -2.95 7.78 -7.86
C GLY A 42 -2.57 8.19 -9.27
N ILE A 43 -3.22 7.60 -10.26
CA ILE A 43 -3.01 7.85 -11.69
C ILE A 43 -4.26 8.54 -12.24
N ASP A 44 -4.07 9.59 -13.04
CA ASP A 44 -5.16 10.31 -13.72
C ASP A 44 -5.58 9.60 -15.02
N GLU A 45 -6.60 10.11 -15.70
CA GLU A 45 -7.13 9.52 -16.93
C GLU A 45 -6.11 9.59 -18.08
N ASP A 46 -5.22 10.59 -18.06
CA ASP A 46 -4.07 10.74 -18.95
C ASP A 46 -2.91 9.76 -18.67
N GLY A 47 -3.00 8.94 -17.61
CA GLY A 47 -1.92 8.03 -17.21
C GLY A 47 -0.80 8.70 -16.39
N ASP A 48 -0.98 9.97 -16.01
CA ASP A 48 -0.04 10.71 -15.18
C ASP A 48 -0.18 10.38 -13.69
N ILE A 49 0.95 10.27 -12.98
CA ILE A 49 0.96 10.08 -11.53
C ILE A 49 0.66 11.42 -10.85
N VAL A 50 -0.49 11.52 -10.20
CA VAL A 50 -0.93 12.75 -9.52
C VAL A 50 -0.61 12.75 -8.04
N SER A 51 -0.52 11.56 -7.43
CA SER A 51 -0.27 11.42 -6.01
C SER A 51 0.37 10.08 -5.68
N GLU A 52 1.20 10.07 -4.65
CA GLU A 52 1.80 8.88 -4.07
C GLU A 52 1.49 8.88 -2.58
N PHE A 53 1.02 7.77 -2.04
CA PHE A 53 0.73 7.62 -0.63
C PHE A 53 1.52 6.46 -0.06
N GLU A 54 2.13 6.70 1.09
CA GLU A 54 2.90 5.73 1.84
C GLU A 54 2.16 5.49 3.15
N PHE A 55 1.77 4.24 3.40
CA PHE A 55 1.06 3.82 4.59
C PHE A 55 1.88 2.77 5.31
N GLU A 56 2.36 3.08 6.51
CA GLU A 56 2.91 2.07 7.41
C GLU A 56 1.76 1.35 8.12
N TRP A 57 1.66 0.04 7.91
CA TRP A 57 0.69 -0.82 8.59
C TRP A 57 1.41 -1.79 9.50
N SER A 58 0.99 -1.82 10.77
CA SER A 58 1.44 -2.83 11.73
C SER A 58 0.40 -3.95 11.81
N LEU A 59 0.80 -5.13 11.36
CA LEU A 59 0.01 -6.35 11.43
C LEU A 59 0.36 -7.09 12.73
N LYS A 60 -0.68 -7.44 13.51
CA LYS A 60 -0.53 -8.28 14.70
C LYS A 60 -1.41 -9.49 14.57
N ARG A 61 -0.81 -10.68 14.52
CA ARG A 61 -1.56 -11.94 14.52
C ARG A 61 -2.03 -12.21 15.94
N ARG A 62 -3.34 -12.34 16.12
CA ARG A 62 -3.94 -12.73 17.40
C ARG A 62 -4.35 -14.20 17.27
N PHE A 63 -3.62 -15.07 17.97
CA PHE A 63 -3.99 -16.48 18.15
C PHE A 63 -5.08 -16.62 19.22
#